data_AF-B0NHU4-F1
#
_entry.id   AF-B0NHU4-F1
#
_cell.length_a   1.000
_cell.length_b   1.000
_cell.length_c   1.000
_cell.angle_alpha   90.00
_cell.angle_beta   90.00
_cell.angle_gamma   90.00
#
_symmetry.space_group_name_H-M   'P 1'
#
loop_
_entity.id
_entity.type
_entity.pdbx_description
1 polymer ?
#
loop_
_entity_poly.entity_id
_entity_poly.type
_entity_poly.pdbx_seq_one_letter_code
_entity_poly.pdbx_strand_id
1 'polypeptide(L)'
;MNSYEEYIRQFAERPIPNFYKLVNAPVKIDKILAGGEAIVLEEGMTLSAAEVPGHSRGATAYCLDNGKEKVLFTGDSIPAKGDLPIFTDSVKSKETLEKIRRMQGIDCYYPAWERCM
;
A
#
# COMPACT_ATOMS: atom_id res chain seq x y z
N MET A 1 1.19 -22.84 -4.71
CA MET A 1 0.58 -22.93 -3.36
C MET A 1 -0.93 -22.83 -3.54
N ASN A 2 -1.75 -23.53 -2.75
CA ASN A 2 -3.22 -23.40 -2.87
C ASN A 2 -3.70 -22.17 -2.07
N SER A 3 -4.76 -21.49 -2.52
CA SER A 3 -5.28 -20.27 -1.91
C SER A 3 -5.63 -20.44 -0.43
N TYR A 4 -6.00 -21.65 -0.01
CA TYR A 4 -6.31 -21.97 1.39
C TYR A 4 -5.08 -21.94 2.31
N GLU A 5 -3.91 -22.38 1.85
CA GLU A 5 -2.66 -22.31 2.61
C GLU A 5 -2.21 -20.86 2.80
N GLU A 6 -2.35 -20.04 1.75
CA GLU A 6 -2.05 -18.61 1.80
C GLU A 6 -3.02 -17.87 2.73
N TYR A 7 -4.29 -18.28 2.76
CA TYR A 7 -5.29 -17.74 3.66
C TYR A 7 -4.94 -17.96 5.14
N ILE A 8 -4.48 -19.17 5.49
CA ILE A 8 -4.00 -19.48 6.85
C ILE A 8 -2.73 -18.68 7.16
N ARG A 9 -1.80 -18.57 6.20
CA ARG A 9 -0.56 -17.80 6.38
C ARG A 9 -0.82 -16.31 6.62
N GLN A 10 -1.73 -15.69 5.87
CA GLN A 10 -2.10 -14.29 6.06
C GLN A 10 -2.69 -14.04 7.46
N PHE A 11 -3.53 -14.96 7.97
CA PHE A 11 -4.03 -14.88 9.35
C PHE A 11 -2.90 -14.99 10.37
N ALA A 12 -1.97 -15.93 10.19
CA ALA A 12 -0.83 -16.09 11.09
C ALA A 12 0.09 -14.86 11.10
N GLU A 13 0.25 -14.18 9.95
CA GLU A 13 1.06 -12.97 9.85
C GLU A 13 0.35 -11.71 10.36
N ARG A 14 -0.99 -11.67 10.34
CA ARG A 14 -1.81 -10.53 10.81
C ARG A 14 -3.08 -11.00 11.53
N PRO A 15 -2.96 -11.53 12.77
CA PRO A 15 -4.08 -12.10 13.50
C PRO A 15 -4.97 -11.02 14.11
N ILE A 16 -5.85 -10.43 13.29
CA ILE A 16 -6.83 -9.45 13.73
C ILE A 16 -8.19 -10.12 14.01
N PRO A 17 -8.97 -9.65 15.01
CA PRO A 17 -10.22 -10.31 15.41
C PRO A 17 -11.25 -10.50 14.28
N ASN A 18 -11.25 -9.60 13.30
CA ASN A 18 -12.18 -9.61 12.16
C ASN A 18 -11.54 -10.08 10.84
N PHE A 19 -10.38 -10.76 10.88
CA PHE A 19 -9.64 -11.15 9.66
C PHE A 19 -10.52 -11.89 8.64
N TYR A 20 -11.19 -12.96 9.07
CA TYR A 20 -12.03 -13.79 8.20
C TYR A 20 -13.24 -13.04 7.63
N LYS A 21 -13.70 -11.97 8.30
CA LYS A 21 -14.76 -11.10 7.78
C LYS A 21 -14.23 -10.13 6.71
N LEU A 22 -12.99 -9.67 6.84
CA LEU A 22 -12.37 -8.71 5.92
C LEU A 22 -11.90 -9.35 4.62
N VAL A 23 -11.30 -10.54 4.70
CA VAL A 23 -10.79 -11.24 3.50
C VAL A 23 -11.90 -12.01 2.77
N ASN A 24 -13.00 -12.35 3.46
CA ASN A 24 -14.24 -12.99 2.97
C ASN A 24 -14.06 -14.40 2.36
N ALA A 25 -13.05 -14.62 1.52
CA ALA A 25 -12.72 -15.90 0.92
C ALA A 25 -11.21 -15.99 0.58
N PRO A 26 -10.64 -17.21 0.50
CA PRO A 26 -9.30 -17.40 -0.03
C PRO A 26 -9.19 -16.89 -1.47
N VAL A 27 -8.17 -16.07 -1.75
CA VAL A 27 -7.87 -15.58 -3.10
C VAL A 27 -6.62 -16.27 -3.60
N LYS A 28 -6.61 -16.67 -4.87
CA LYS A 28 -5.40 -17.18 -5.52
C LYS A 28 -4.47 -16.00 -5.80
N ILE A 29 -3.25 -16.04 -5.29
CA ILE A 29 -2.24 -15.03 -5.61
C ILE A 29 -1.68 -15.32 -7.01
N ASP A 30 -1.84 -14.37 -7.94
CA ASP A 30 -1.26 -14.46 -9.28
C ASP A 30 0.20 -14.00 -9.31
N LYS A 31 0.53 -12.96 -8.55
CA LYS A 31 1.88 -12.39 -8.44
C LYS A 31 2.11 -11.77 -7.08
N ILE A 32 3.31 -11.98 -6.53
CA ILE A 32 3.83 -11.22 -5.39
C ILE A 32 4.63 -10.05 -5.95
N LEU A 33 4.37 -8.84 -5.45
CA LEU A 33 5.04 -7.63 -5.91
C LEU A 33 5.94 -7.08 -4.79
N ALA A 34 7.24 -7.01 -5.06
CA ALA A 34 8.24 -6.46 -4.14
C ALA A 34 8.40 -4.94 -4.32
N GLY A 35 9.02 -4.27 -3.34
CA GLY A 35 9.35 -2.86 -3.45
C GLY A 35 10.23 -2.56 -4.66
N GLY A 36 9.86 -1.56 -5.45
CA GLY A 36 10.55 -1.16 -6.67
C GLY A 36 10.13 -1.92 -7.93
N GLU A 37 9.30 -2.96 -7.80
CA GLU A 37 8.75 -3.66 -8.96
C GLU A 37 7.54 -2.92 -9.54
N ALA A 38 7.31 -3.15 -10.84
CA ALA A 38 6.16 -2.63 -11.55
C ALA A 38 5.39 -3.74 -12.28
N ILE A 39 4.11 -3.49 -12.53
CA ILE A 39 3.25 -4.28 -13.39
C ILE A 39 2.63 -3.36 -14.45
N VAL A 40 2.60 -3.86 -15.69
CA VAL A 40 1.85 -3.21 -16.76
C VAL A 40 0.41 -3.69 -16.64
N LEU A 41 -0.51 -2.76 -16.43
CA LEU A 41 -1.95 -3.05 -16.34
C LEU A 41 -2.56 -3.16 -17.73
N GLU A 42 -2.20 -2.23 -18.61
CA GLU A 42 -2.49 -2.20 -20.04
C GLU A 42 -1.47 -1.31 -20.76
N GLU A 43 -1.57 -1.19 -22.09
CA GLU A 43 -0.66 -0.34 -22.86
C GLU A 43 -0.71 1.12 -22.39
N GLY A 44 0.45 1.66 -21.99
CA GLY A 44 0.58 3.01 -21.46
C GLY A 44 0.20 3.17 -19.99
N MET A 45 -0.21 2.11 -19.27
CA MET A 45 -0.57 2.17 -17.84
C MET A 45 0.26 1.21 -16.99
N THR A 46 1.03 1.76 -16.06
CA THR A 46 1.94 1.02 -15.19
C THR A 46 1.63 1.30 -13.72
N LEU A 47 1.61 0.25 -12.90
CA LEU A 47 1.53 0.34 -11.45
C LEU A 47 2.87 -0.10 -10.84
N SER A 48 3.52 0.77 -10.07
CA SER A 48 4.78 0.46 -9.39
C SER A 48 4.59 0.44 -7.87
N ALA A 49 5.21 -0.53 -7.20
CA ALA A 49 5.17 -0.66 -5.76
C ALA A 49 6.36 0.06 -5.12
N ALA A 50 6.12 0.72 -4.00
CA ALA A 50 7.15 1.30 -3.17
C ALA A 50 6.93 0.91 -1.71
N GLU A 51 7.97 0.41 -1.06
CA GLU A 51 7.92 0.20 0.39
C GLU A 51 7.81 1.54 1.13
N VAL A 52 6.88 1.58 2.08
CA VAL A 52 6.55 2.75 2.92
C VAL A 52 6.47 2.29 4.39
N PRO A 53 7.60 1.86 4.97
CA PRO A 53 7.61 1.29 6.32
C PRO A 53 7.20 2.30 7.38
N GLY A 54 6.77 1.80 8.53
CA GLY A 54 6.44 2.62 9.70
C GLY A 54 5.04 2.33 10.20
N HIS A 55 4.02 2.54 9.36
CA HIS A 55 2.62 2.28 9.71
C HIS A 55 2.41 0.83 10.18
N SER A 56 2.79 -0.12 9.33
CA SER A 56 2.73 -1.55 9.61
C SER A 56 3.87 -2.29 8.93
N ARG A 57 4.12 -3.54 9.35
CA ARG A 57 4.98 -4.46 8.61
C ARG A 57 4.38 -4.71 7.22
N GLY A 58 5.20 -4.58 6.18
CA GLY A 58 4.76 -4.77 4.79
C GLY A 58 3.89 -3.63 4.23
N ALA A 59 3.90 -2.44 4.85
CA ALA A 59 3.22 -1.29 4.27
C ALA A 59 3.84 -0.90 2.91
N THR A 60 2.97 -0.82 1.90
CA THR A 60 3.33 -0.57 0.50
C THR A 60 2.44 0.53 -0.08
N ALA A 61 3.05 1.46 -0.80
CA ALA A 61 2.37 2.45 -1.61
C ALA A 61 2.45 2.03 -3.08
N TYR A 62 1.45 2.42 -3.88
CA TYR A 62 1.40 2.10 -5.29
C TYR A 62 1.31 3.39 -6.11
N CYS A 63 2.23 3.55 -7.06
CA CYS A 63 2.22 4.65 -8.00
C CYS A 63 1.66 4.17 -9.34
N LEU A 64 0.50 4.69 -9.72
CA LEU A 64 -0.12 4.48 -11.03
C LEU A 64 0.32 5.61 -11.97
N ASP A 65 0.85 5.25 -13.12
CA ASP A 65 1.26 6.17 -14.17
C ASP A 65 0.58 5.71 -15.47
N ASN A 66 -0.25 6.57 -16.06
CA ASN A 66 -0.93 6.29 -17.34
C ASN A 66 -0.45 7.18 -18.50
N GLY A 67 0.70 7.86 -18.32
CA GLY A 67 1.26 8.80 -19.28
C GLY A 67 0.57 10.16 -19.37
N LYS A 68 -0.59 10.34 -18.71
CA LYS A 68 -1.28 11.64 -18.59
C LYS A 68 -1.26 12.16 -17.16
N GLU A 69 -1.42 11.26 -16.21
CA GLU A 69 -1.40 11.53 -14.78
C GLU A 69 -0.59 10.45 -14.06
N LYS A 70 -0.01 10.86 -12.95
CA LYS A 70 0.74 10.02 -12.03
C LYS A 70 0.19 10.20 -10.63
N VAL A 71 -0.40 9.14 -10.09
CA VAL A 71 -1.09 9.17 -8.80
C VAL A 71 -0.46 8.18 -7.82
N LEU A 72 -0.37 8.56 -6.55
CA LEU A 72 0.22 7.74 -5.50
C LEU A 72 -0.84 7.30 -4.48
N PHE A 73 -1.16 6.01 -4.46
CA PHE A 73 -1.95 5.38 -3.40
C PHE A 73 -1.05 5.13 -2.19
N THR A 74 -1.30 5.82 -1.08
CA THR A 74 -0.41 5.82 0.10
C THR A 74 -0.91 4.93 1.24
N GLY A 75 -2.14 4.41 1.14
CA GLY A 75 -2.78 3.62 2.19
C GLY A 75 -2.87 4.44 3.48
N ASP A 76 -2.49 3.83 4.60
CA ASP A 76 -2.47 4.47 5.93
C ASP A 76 -1.13 5.18 6.24
N SER A 77 -0.21 5.27 5.27
CA SER A 77 1.08 5.95 5.47
C SER A 77 0.92 7.46 5.64
N ILE A 78 -0.14 8.03 5.06
CA ILE A 78 -0.60 9.39 5.31
C ILE A 78 -1.96 9.30 6.01
N PRO A 79 -2.07 9.71 7.29
CA PRO A 79 -3.36 9.73 7.98
C PRO A 79 -4.29 10.80 7.41
N ALA A 80 -5.59 10.62 7.59
CA ALA A 80 -6.58 11.64 7.27
C ALA A 80 -6.34 12.92 8.08
N LYS A 81 -6.84 14.04 7.58
CA LYS A 81 -6.60 15.34 8.24
C LYS A 81 -7.27 15.36 9.61
N GLY A 82 -6.48 15.51 10.66
CA GLY A 82 -6.96 15.55 12.05
C GLY A 82 -6.94 14.20 12.76
N ASP A 83 -6.62 13.11 12.05
CA ASP A 83 -6.42 11.80 12.66
C ASP A 83 -5.02 11.66 13.28
N LEU A 84 -4.93 10.77 14.28
CA LEU A 84 -3.67 10.42 14.90
C LEU A 84 -2.92 9.38 14.04
N PRO A 85 -1.62 9.59 13.77
CA PRO A 85 -0.83 8.61 13.05
C PRO A 85 -0.69 7.32 13.88
N ILE A 86 -1.03 6.19 13.26
CA ILE A 86 -0.79 4.85 13.80
C ILE A 86 0.46 4.29 13.15
N PHE A 87 1.41 3.81 13.96
CA PHE A 87 2.64 3.21 13.47
C PHE A 87 3.16 2.12 14.40
N THR A 88 3.82 1.14 13.79
CA THR A 88 4.69 0.17 14.46
C THR A 88 6.11 0.69 14.70
N ASP A 89 6.56 1.65 13.89
CA ASP A 89 7.89 2.28 13.97
C ASP A 89 7.79 3.76 13.57
N SER A 90 7.96 4.65 14.55
CA SER A 90 7.81 6.09 14.36
C SER A 90 8.92 6.72 13.53
N VAL A 91 10.15 6.18 13.62
CA VAL A 91 11.31 6.68 12.87
C VAL A 91 11.10 6.38 11.39
N LYS A 92 10.77 5.13 11.06
CA LYS A 92 10.48 4.73 9.68
C LYS A 92 9.26 5.43 9.12
N SER A 93 8.21 5.64 9.92
CA SER A 93 7.03 6.39 9.50
C SER A 93 7.40 7.83 9.11
N LYS A 94 8.23 8.50 9.90
CA LYS A 94 8.73 9.85 9.58
C LYS A 94 9.58 9.86 8.31
N GLU A 95 10.49 8.89 8.15
CA GLU A 95 11.31 8.75 6.94
C GLU A 95 10.45 8.54 5.68
N THR A 96 9.42 7.71 5.79
CA THR A 96 8.41 7.49 4.73
C THR A 96 7.71 8.79 4.35
N LEU A 97 7.21 9.56 5.33
CA LEU A 97 6.56 10.84 5.07
C LEU A 97 7.50 11.84 4.40
N GLU A 98 8.75 11.92 4.86
CA GLU A 98 9.77 12.78 4.24
C GLU A 98 10.16 12.32 2.84
N LYS A 99 10.15 11.02 2.56
CA LYS A 99 10.35 10.48 1.20
C LYS A 99 9.19 10.89 0.29
N ILE A 100 7.95 10.68 0.73
CA ILE A 100 6.74 11.04 -0.05
C ILE A 100 6.71 12.55 -0.32
N ARG A 101 7.00 13.39 0.68
CA ARG A 101 7.04 14.86 0.55
C ARG A 101 8.06 15.35 -0.48
N ARG A 102 9.13 14.58 -0.72
CA ARG A 102 10.19 14.91 -1.69
C ARG A 102 9.94 14.35 -3.08
N MET A 103 8.91 13.52 -3.27
CA MET A 103 8.55 13.03 -4.60
C MET A 103 8.08 14.18 -5.48
N GLN A 104 8.52 14.17 -6.74
CA GLN A 104 8.12 15.14 -7.76
C GLN A 104 7.39 14.42 -8.89
N GLY A 105 6.55 15.16 -9.61
CA GLY A 105 5.79 14.62 -10.74
C GLY A 105 4.68 13.66 -10.33
N ILE A 106 4.20 13.75 -9.10
CA ILE A 106 2.94 13.12 -8.66
C ILE A 106 1.86 14.21 -8.72
N ASP A 107 0.78 13.93 -9.44
CA ASP A 107 -0.34 14.85 -9.62
C ASP A 107 -1.32 14.81 -8.44
N CYS A 108 -1.42 13.65 -7.77
CA CYS A 108 -2.34 13.45 -6.65
C CYS A 108 -1.89 12.33 -5.70
N TYR A 109 -2.17 12.50 -4.40
CA TYR A 109 -2.00 11.49 -3.37
C TYR A 109 -3.36 10.96 -2.87
N TYR A 110 -3.53 9.63 -2.87
CA TYR A 110 -4.72 8.94 -2.39
C TYR A 110 -4.42 8.14 -1.11
N PRO A 111 -4.60 8.73 0.09
CA PRO A 111 -4.63 7.98 1.34
C PRO A 111 -5.91 7.13 1.45
N ALA A 112 -5.90 6.14 2.35
CA ALA A 112 -7.02 5.20 2.49
C ALA A 112 -8.33 5.84 2.99
N TRP A 113 -8.24 6.95 3.73
CA TRP A 113 -9.37 7.54 4.47
C TRP A 113 -9.65 9.01 4.14
N GLU A 114 -9.02 9.57 3.12
CA GLU A 114 -9.20 10.97 2.74
C GLU A 114 -9.24 11.11 1.21
N ARG A 115 -9.70 12.26 0.73
CA ARG A 115 -9.72 12.56 -0.69
C ARG A 115 -8.32 12.87 -1.22
N CYS A 116 -8.22 12.89 -2.55
CA CYS A 116 -7.04 13.37 -3.27
C CYS A 116 -6.48 14.66 -2.65
N MET A 117 -5.18 14.66 -2.34
CA MET A 117 -4.40 15.82 -1.88
C MET A 117 -3.32 16.20 -2.89
#